data_AF-A0A9P4JQZ1-F1
#
_entry.id   AF-A0A9P4JQZ1-F1
#
_cell.length_a   1.000
_cell.length_b   1.000
_cell.length_c   1.000
_cell.angle_alpha   90.00
_cell.angle_beta   90.00
_cell.angle_gamma   90.00
#
_symmetry.space_group_name_H-M   'P 1'
#
loop_
_entity.id
_entity.type
_entity.pdbx_description
1 polymer ?
#
loop_
_entity_poly.entity_id
_entity_poly.type
_entity_poly.pdbx_seq_one_letter_code
_entity_poly.pdbx_strand_id
1 'polypeptide(L)'
;MGWWGSLGSQPQKGITTYALSSNQQRPLAGILHSAVFNTYRRTKNQIFYWAPAMIIGYAAMEWAIHRNEYLNSKPGRAEFAESEE
;
A
#
# COMPACT_ATOMS: atom_id res chain seq x y z
N MET A 1 13.29 1.49 -26.61
CA MET A 1 13.84 2.72 -26.01
C MET A 1 15.14 3.05 -26.73
N GLY A 2 15.32 4.28 -27.21
CA GLY A 2 16.58 4.73 -27.83
C GLY A 2 17.45 5.58 -26.90
N TRP A 3 18.42 6.32 -27.45
CA TRP A 3 19.38 7.16 -26.69
C TRP A 3 18.91 8.63 -26.61
N TRP A 4 19.66 9.45 -25.86
CA TRP A 4 19.49 10.91 -25.88
C TRP A 4 19.53 11.44 -27.32
N GLY A 5 18.50 12.18 -27.73
CA GLY A 5 18.32 12.67 -29.10
C GLY A 5 17.56 11.71 -30.03
N SER A 6 17.36 10.44 -29.66
CA SER A 6 16.64 9.44 -30.47
C SER A 6 15.83 8.45 -29.61
N LEU A 7 15.11 8.95 -28.60
CA LEU A 7 14.35 8.15 -27.63
C LEU A 7 13.31 7.21 -28.26
N GLY A 8 12.85 7.49 -29.49
CA GLY A 8 11.84 6.72 -30.19
C GLY A 8 10.39 7.11 -29.85
N SER A 9 10.20 8.27 -29.19
CA SER A 9 8.87 8.85 -28.97
C SER A 9 8.31 9.47 -30.25
N GLN A 10 7.00 9.72 -30.27
CA GLN A 10 6.39 10.58 -31.28
C GLN A 10 7.06 11.97 -31.31
N PRO A 11 7.14 12.62 -32.47
CA PRO A 11 7.72 13.96 -32.60
C PRO A 11 6.90 14.97 -31.78
N GLN A 12 7.60 15.81 -31.00
CA GLN A 12 7.00 16.85 -30.16
C GLN A 12 7.27 18.23 -30.77
N LYS A 13 6.24 19.04 -30.97
CA LYS A 13 6.35 20.41 -31.49
C LYS A 13 5.43 21.33 -30.71
N GLY A 14 5.91 22.52 -30.34
CA GLY A 14 5.11 23.55 -29.68
C GLY A 14 4.96 23.42 -28.15
N ILE A 15 5.72 22.53 -27.51
CA ILE A 15 5.76 22.39 -26.05
C ILE A 15 6.92 23.24 -25.51
N THR A 16 6.63 24.18 -24.62
CA THR A 16 7.65 25.00 -23.95
C THR A 16 7.65 24.70 -22.46
N THR A 17 8.81 24.36 -21.92
CA THR A 17 8.99 24.01 -20.50
C THR A 17 9.85 25.06 -19.82
N TYR A 18 9.42 25.52 -18.66
CA TYR A 18 10.15 26.47 -17.81
C TYR A 18 10.53 25.81 -16.50
N ALA A 19 11.71 26.14 -15.97
CA ALA A 19 12.17 25.66 -14.68
C ALA A 19 12.97 26.77 -13.97
N LEU A 20 12.95 26.74 -12.63
CA LEU A 20 13.76 27.62 -11.78
C LEU A 20 14.94 26.83 -11.20
N SER A 21 16.11 27.46 -11.05
CA SER A 21 17.27 26.81 -10.41
C SER A 21 16.92 26.33 -8.99
N SER A 22 17.42 25.15 -8.60
CA SER A 22 17.17 24.58 -7.28
C SER A 22 17.67 25.48 -6.15
N ASN A 23 18.78 26.20 -6.37
CA ASN A 23 19.37 27.14 -5.41
C ASN A 23 18.52 28.40 -5.21
N GLN A 24 17.53 28.64 -6.07
CA GLN A 24 16.60 29.77 -5.97
C GLN A 24 15.24 29.36 -5.40
N GLN A 25 15.05 28.07 -5.10
CA GLN A 25 13.82 27.53 -4.53
C GLN A 25 13.98 27.24 -3.04
N ARG A 26 12.85 27.25 -2.32
CA ARG A 26 12.78 26.73 -0.95
C ARG A 26 12.44 25.23 -1.02
N PRO A 27 13.38 24.31 -0.75
CA PRO A 27 13.22 22.89 -1.08
C PRO A 27 12.09 22.19 -0.32
N LEU A 28 11.74 22.68 0.88
CA LEU A 28 10.69 22.09 1.72
C LEU A 28 9.45 22.98 1.86
N ALA A 29 9.27 23.96 0.96
CA ALA A 29 8.12 24.85 1.02
C ALA A 29 6.81 24.07 0.91
N GLY A 30 5.92 24.27 1.90
CA GLY A 30 4.59 23.64 1.91
C GLY A 30 4.59 22.13 2.14
N ILE A 31 5.71 21.52 2.56
CA ILE A 31 5.77 20.07 2.76
C ILE A 31 4.80 19.60 3.84
N LEU A 32 4.67 20.26 4.99
CA LEU A 32 3.78 19.78 6.05
C LEU A 32 2.31 19.76 5.59
N HIS A 33 1.85 20.85 4.99
CA HIS A 33 0.50 20.93 4.44
C HIS A 33 0.28 19.89 3.33
N SER A 34 1.20 19.83 2.37
CA SER A 34 1.12 18.88 1.25
C SER A 34 1.19 17.43 1.73
N ALA A 35 2.08 17.11 2.67
CA ALA A 35 2.25 15.78 3.21
C ALA A 35 0.99 15.29 3.92
N VAL A 36 0.28 16.14 4.65
CA VAL A 36 -0.97 15.72 5.29
C VAL A 36 -2.10 15.57 4.26
N PHE A 37 -2.43 16.65 3.54
CA PHE A 37 -3.64 16.66 2.71
C PHE A 37 -3.50 15.85 1.41
N ASN A 38 -2.32 15.89 0.76
CA ASN A 38 -2.10 15.11 -0.46
C ASN A 38 -1.96 13.63 -0.15
N THR A 39 -1.34 13.25 0.98
CA THR A 39 -1.26 11.85 1.38
C THR A 39 -2.63 11.31 1.70
N TYR A 40 -3.45 12.02 2.49
CA TYR A 40 -4.83 11.61 2.72
C TYR A 40 -5.62 11.46 1.42
N ARG A 41 -5.54 12.46 0.52
CA ARG A 41 -6.21 12.41 -0.79
C ARG A 41 -5.77 11.23 -1.65
N ARG A 42 -4.49 10.84 -1.61
CA ARG A 42 -3.97 9.69 -2.37
C ARG A 42 -4.39 8.38 -1.72
N THR A 43 -4.27 8.25 -0.40
CA THR A 43 -4.64 7.05 0.34
C THR A 43 -6.12 6.76 0.25
N LYS A 44 -7.00 7.76 0.42
CA LYS A 44 -8.46 7.54 0.33
C LYS A 44 -8.91 7.00 -1.03
N ASN A 45 -8.22 7.38 -2.11
CA ASN A 45 -8.55 6.93 -3.46
C ASN A 45 -8.10 5.49 -3.72
N GLN A 46 -7.21 4.95 -2.88
CA GLN A 46 -6.63 3.62 -3.06
C GLN A 46 -7.02 2.63 -1.96
N ILE A 47 -7.56 3.12 -0.83
CA ILE A 47 -7.81 2.33 0.38
C ILE A 47 -8.62 1.07 0.10
N PHE A 48 -9.63 1.15 -0.76
CA PHE A 48 -10.51 0.02 -1.06
C PHE A 48 -9.88 -1.06 -1.94
N TYR A 49 -8.76 -0.79 -2.61
CA TYR A 49 -8.08 -1.81 -3.42
C TYR A 49 -7.21 -2.75 -2.57
N TRP A 50 -6.67 -2.28 -1.45
CA TRP A 50 -5.73 -3.06 -0.65
C TRP A 50 -6.22 -3.33 0.77
N ALA A 51 -6.94 -2.39 1.41
CA ALA A 51 -7.36 -2.55 2.79
C ALA A 51 -8.31 -3.74 3.00
N PRO A 52 -9.28 -4.03 2.11
CA PRO A 52 -10.14 -5.21 2.27
C PRO A 52 -9.35 -6.52 2.28
N ALA A 53 -8.37 -6.67 1.37
CA ALA A 53 -7.51 -7.86 1.34
C ALA A 53 -6.69 -8.00 2.63
N MET A 54 -6.13 -6.89 3.13
CA MET A 54 -5.39 -6.88 4.39
C MET A 54 -6.27 -7.23 5.60
N ILE A 55 -7.47 -6.67 5.68
CA ILE A 55 -8.41 -6.94 6.78
C ILE A 55 -8.84 -8.41 6.78
N ILE A 56 -9.19 -8.95 5.61
CA ILE A 56 -9.57 -10.37 5.47
C ILE A 56 -8.41 -11.27 5.88
N GLY A 57 -7.20 -10.98 5.40
CA GLY A 57 -6.01 -11.76 5.74
C GLY A 57 -5.71 -11.74 7.25
N TYR A 58 -5.82 -10.57 7.87
CA TYR A 58 -5.62 -10.44 9.32
C TYR A 58 -6.67 -11.20 10.12
N ALA A 59 -7.96 -11.05 9.77
CA ALA A 59 -9.04 -11.74 10.47
C ALA A 59 -8.95 -13.27 10.33
N ALA A 60 -8.59 -13.78 9.15
CA ALA A 60 -8.38 -15.20 8.93
C ALA A 60 -7.20 -15.73 9.75
N MET A 61 -6.11 -14.96 9.85
CA MET A 61 -4.95 -15.32 10.67
C MET A 61 -5.31 -15.36 12.16
N GLU A 62 -6.00 -14.34 12.67
CA GLU A 62 -6.43 -14.27 14.07
C GLU A 62 -7.35 -15.46 14.42
N TRP A 63 -8.31 -15.76 13.54
CA TRP A 63 -9.16 -16.93 13.69
C TRP A 63 -8.35 -18.24 13.73
N ALA A 64 -7.39 -18.39 12.81
CA ALA A 64 -6.56 -19.59 12.73
C ALA A 64 -5.69 -19.78 13.99
N ILE A 65 -5.12 -18.70 14.52
CA ILE A 65 -4.32 -18.72 15.77
C ILE A 65 -5.21 -19.13 16.94
N HIS A 66 -6.34 -18.46 17.16
CA HIS A 66 -7.23 -18.78 18.27
C HIS A 66 -7.79 -20.20 18.17
N ARG A 67 -8.13 -20.65 16.95
CA ARG A 67 -8.61 -22.03 16.75
C ARG A 67 -7.51 -23.05 17.03
N ASN A 68 -6.27 -22.78 16.63
CA ASN A 68 -5.12 -23.65 16.89
C ASN A 68 -4.84 -23.75 18.41
N GLU A 69 -4.83 -22.62 19.11
CA GLU A 69 -4.65 -22.58 20.57
C GLU A 69 -5.77 -23.34 21.29
N TYR A 70 -7.02 -23.17 20.85
CA TYR A 70 -8.16 -23.88 21.42
C TYR A 70 -8.02 -25.40 21.24
N LEU A 71 -7.72 -25.88 20.03
CA LEU A 71 -7.57 -27.31 19.76
C LEU A 71 -6.43 -27.93 20.57
N ASN A 72 -5.34 -27.20 20.80
CA ASN A 72 -4.22 -27.65 21.63
C ASN A 72 -4.46 -27.49 23.14
N SER A 73 -5.55 -26.85 23.55
CA SER A 73 -5.94 -26.68 24.95
C SER A 73 -6.55 -27.97 25.52
N LYS A 74 -6.65 -28.05 26.86
CA LYS A 74 -7.31 -29.18 27.54
C LYS A 74 -8.78 -29.37 27.11
N PRO A 75 -9.65 -28.33 27.11
CA PRO A 75 -11.03 -28.50 26.68
C PRO A 75 -11.13 -28.86 25.19
N GLY A 76 -10.33 -28.24 24.32
CA GLY A 76 -10.35 -28.57 22.89
C GLY A 76 -9.93 -30.01 22.59
N ARG A 77 -8.91 -30.54 23.29
CA ARG A 77 -8.57 -31.97 23.20
C ARG A 77 -9.70 -32.86 23.71
N ALA A 78 -10.37 -32.51 24.81
CA ALA A 78 -11.48 -33.31 25.32
C ALA A 78 -12.69 -33.33 24.36
N GLU A 79 -12.94 -32.24 23.64
CA GLU A 79 -14.06 -32.11 22.71
C GLU A 79 -13.80 -32.76 21.35
N PHE A 80 -12.56 -32.72 20.85
CA PHE A 80 -12.23 -33.15 19.47
C PHE A 80 -11.39 -34.44 19.39
N ALA A 81 -10.86 -34.99 20.50
CA ALA A 81 -9.99 -36.18 20.45
C ALA A 81 -10.68 -37.47 19.98
N GLU A 82 -11.99 -37.64 20.22
CA GLU A 82 -12.75 -38.82 19.75
C GLU A 82 -13.30 -38.65 18.32
N SER A 83 -13.33 -37.43 17.79
CA SER A 83 -13.92 -37.13 16.47
C SER A 83 -12.97 -37.34 15.29
N GLU A 84 -11.70 -37.69 15.54
CA GLU A 84 -10.68 -37.95 14.53
C GLU A 84 -10.45 -39.45 14.22
N GLU A 85 -11.20 -40.37 14.85
CA GLU A 85 -11.30 -41.80 14.44
C GLU A 85 -12.45 -42.04 13.45
#